data_AF-A0A7X8VCS0-F1
#
_entry.id   AF-A0A7X8VCS0-F1
#
_cell.length_a   1.000
_cell.length_b   1.000
_cell.length_c   1.000
_cell.angle_alpha   90.00
_cell.angle_beta   90.00
_cell.angle_gamma   90.00
#
_symmetry.space_group_name_H-M   'P 1'
#
loop_
_entity.id
_entity.type
_entity.pdbx_description
1 polymer ?
#
loop_
_entity_poly.entity_id
_entity_poly.type
_entity_poly.pdbx_seq_one_letter_code
_entity_poly.pdbx_strand_id
1 'polypeptide(L)'
;MLLCSLNISIVLYAERLFRGELMSIIKKVSPEQAEIIVTKRQPLGVFYAVHLVNGKKMYIGINNRNGHALAETFNNLAVCKKWLRGGKIRV
;
A
#
# COMPACT_ATOMS: atom_id res chain seq x y z
N MET A 1 -12.47 2.76 -38.96
CA MET A 1 -12.25 3.45 -37.67
C MET A 1 -13.21 2.82 -36.66
N LEU A 2 -12.91 1.62 -36.15
CA LEU A 2 -13.86 0.76 -35.43
C LEU A 2 -13.16 0.15 -34.21
N LEU A 3 -12.92 0.97 -33.19
CA LEU A 3 -12.45 0.54 -31.87
C LEU A 3 -13.22 1.30 -30.77
N CYS A 4 -14.56 1.34 -30.82
CA CYS A 4 -15.35 2.04 -29.79
C CYS A 4 -16.63 1.26 -29.42
N SER A 5 -16.54 -0.02 -29.05
CA SER A 5 -17.68 -0.73 -28.44
C SER A 5 -17.25 -1.79 -27.41
N LEU A 6 -16.27 -1.48 -26.55
CA LEU A 6 -16.13 -2.27 -25.32
C LEU A 6 -17.29 -1.90 -24.39
N ASN A 7 -18.09 -2.92 -24.04
CA ASN A 7 -19.25 -2.83 -23.16
C ASN A 7 -18.86 -2.06 -21.87
N ILE A 8 -19.62 -1.04 -21.48
CA ILE A 8 -19.33 -0.18 -20.31
C ILE A 8 -19.05 -1.02 -19.06
N SER A 9 -19.77 -2.14 -18.89
CA SER A 9 -19.53 -3.08 -17.79
C SER A 9 -18.13 -3.72 -17.82
N ILE A 10 -17.60 -4.04 -19.01
CA ILE A 10 -16.25 -4.60 -19.19
C ILE A 10 -15.20 -3.53 -18.88
N VAL A 11 -15.40 -2.29 -19.33
CA VAL A 11 -14.49 -1.17 -19.04
C VAL A 11 -14.42 -0.89 -17.54
N LEU A 12 -15.58 -0.79 -16.87
CA LEU A 12 -15.65 -0.57 -15.42
C LEU A 12 -15.08 -1.74 -14.61
N TYR A 13 -15.25 -2.97 -15.08
CA TYR A 13 -14.68 -4.16 -14.43
C TYR A 13 -13.16 -4.18 -14.57
N ALA A 14 -12.64 -3.92 -15.77
CA ALA A 14 -11.21 -3.79 -16.01
C ALA A 14 -10.60 -2.67 -15.14
N GLU A 15 -11.22 -1.49 -15.06
CA GLU A 15 -10.76 -0.41 -14.20
C GLU A 15 -10.75 -0.78 -12.71
N ARG A 16 -11.78 -1.50 -12.23
CA ARG A 16 -11.80 -2.00 -10.84
C ARG A 16 -10.70 -3.02 -10.58
N LEU A 17 -10.44 -3.92 -11.53
CA LEU A 17 -9.44 -4.97 -11.41
C LEU A 17 -8.02 -4.38 -11.42
N PHE A 18 -7.76 -3.46 -12.37
CA PHE A 18 -6.53 -2.67 -12.41
C PHE A 18 -6.35 -1.83 -11.15
N ARG A 19 -7.40 -1.18 -10.65
CA ARG A 19 -7.34 -0.43 -9.39
C ARG A 19 -7.01 -1.35 -8.21
N GLY A 20 -7.58 -2.56 -8.16
CA GLY A 20 -7.26 -3.56 -7.16
C GLY A 20 -5.79 -3.99 -7.17
N GLU A 21 -5.24 -4.26 -8.36
CA GLU A 21 -3.81 -4.54 -8.53
C GLU A 21 -2.93 -3.35 -8.13
N LEU A 22 -3.29 -2.13 -8.56
CA LEU A 22 -2.51 -0.92 -8.27
C LEU A 22 -2.46 -0.61 -6.76
N MET A 23 -3.56 -0.89 -6.04
CA MET A 23 -3.64 -0.75 -4.58
C MET A 23 -2.83 -1.81 -3.81
N SER A 24 -2.35 -2.86 -4.49
CA SER A 24 -1.46 -3.89 -3.93
C SER A 24 0.03 -3.58 -4.11
N ILE A 25 0.38 -2.60 -4.95
CA ILE A 25 1.76 -2.18 -5.17
C ILE A 25 2.28 -1.45 -3.93
N ILE A 26 3.32 -2.01 -3.32
CA ILE A 26 3.97 -1.44 -2.13
C ILE A 26 4.91 -0.32 -2.55
N LYS A 27 4.63 0.91 -2.10
CA LYS A 27 5.41 2.11 -2.40
C LYS A 27 6.28 2.54 -1.22
N LYS A 28 7.52 2.93 -1.48
CA LYS A 28 8.37 3.59 -0.47
C LYS A 28 7.94 5.05 -0.35
N VAL A 29 7.86 5.56 0.88
CA VAL A 29 7.58 6.97 1.17
C VAL A 29 8.59 7.52 2.17
N SER A 30 8.67 8.85 2.25
CA SER A 30 9.41 9.52 3.33
C SER A 30 8.65 9.44 4.67
N PRO A 31 9.31 9.66 5.81
CA PRO A 31 8.65 9.78 7.11
C PRO A 31 7.51 10.81 7.13
N GLU A 32 7.71 11.97 6.51
CA GLU A 32 6.74 13.06 6.45
C GLU A 32 5.52 12.66 5.62
N GLN A 33 5.75 11.95 4.50
CA GLN A 33 4.67 11.38 3.69
C GLN A 33 3.91 10.29 4.43
N ALA A 34 4.61 9.45 5.20
CA ALA A 34 3.98 8.42 6.03
C ALA A 34 3.03 9.03 7.06
N GLU A 35 3.45 10.10 7.74
CA GLU A 35 2.61 10.84 8.68
C GLU A 35 1.34 11.38 8.00
N ILE A 36 1.48 12.00 6.82
CA ILE A 36 0.34 12.51 6.04
C ILE A 36 -0.64 11.37 5.69
N ILE A 37 -0.14 10.21 5.27
CA ILE A 37 -0.97 9.06 4.88
C ILE A 37 -1.76 8.54 6.09
N VAL A 38 -1.11 8.39 7.25
CA VAL A 38 -1.73 7.90 8.48
C VAL A 38 -2.78 8.89 8.99
N THR A 39 -2.50 10.19 8.93
CA THR A 39 -3.40 11.24 9.41
C THR A 39 -4.60 11.44 8.50
N LYS A 40 -4.39 11.50 7.18
CA LYS A 40 -5.47 11.79 6.23
C LYS A 40 -6.41 10.61 5.98
N ARG A 41 -5.98 9.37 6.23
CA ARG A 41 -6.80 8.14 6.11
C ARG A 41 -7.53 8.02 4.76
N GLN A 42 -6.96 8.57 3.70
CA GLN A 42 -7.48 8.40 2.34
C GLN A 42 -7.08 7.02 1.80
N PRO A 43 -7.92 6.32 1.02
CA PRO A 43 -7.61 5.00 0.49
C PRO A 43 -6.55 5.07 -0.63
N LEU A 44 -5.29 5.25 -0.23
CA LEU A 44 -4.16 5.53 -1.14
C LEU A 44 -3.34 4.27 -1.48
N GLY A 45 -3.56 3.16 -0.76
CA GLY A 45 -2.88 1.89 -1.01
C GLY A 45 -1.97 1.44 0.13
N VAL A 46 -0.87 0.77 -0.20
CA VAL A 46 0.09 0.22 0.77
C VAL A 46 1.46 0.86 0.63
N PHE A 47 2.07 1.22 1.76
CA PHE A 47 3.30 2.00 1.80
C PHE A 47 4.29 1.45 2.83
N TYR A 48 5.56 1.83 2.69
CA TYR A 48 6.55 1.68 3.76
C TYR A 48 7.48 2.89 3.86
N ALA A 49 7.85 3.23 5.09
CA ALA A 49 8.89 4.21 5.40
C ALA A 49 10.11 3.52 6.05
N VAL A 50 11.27 4.16 5.96
CA VAL A 50 12.52 3.67 6.57
C VAL A 50 12.97 4.69 7.60
N HIS A 51 13.21 4.23 8.83
CA HIS A 51 13.67 5.04 9.94
C HIS A 51 15.00 4.47 10.47
N LEU A 52 15.83 5.33 11.05
CA LEU A 52 16.99 4.91 11.83
C LEU A 52 16.66 5.06 13.30
N VAL A 53 16.69 3.95 14.04
CA VAL A 53 16.49 3.91 15.49
C VAL A 53 17.77 3.34 16.09
N ASN A 54 18.49 4.13 16.89
CA ASN A 54 19.76 3.73 17.50
C ASN A 54 20.76 3.15 16.49
N GLY A 55 20.88 3.79 15.32
CA GLY A 55 21.76 3.34 14.22
C GLY A 55 21.27 2.13 13.43
N LYS A 56 20.13 1.52 13.80
CA LYS A 56 19.54 0.38 13.08
C LYS A 56 18.38 0.82 12.19
N LYS A 57 18.30 0.24 10.98
CA LYS A 57 17.19 0.47 10.06
C LYS A 57 15.94 -0.23 10.57
N MET A 58 14.88 0.54 10.76
CA MET A 58 13.53 0.08 11.07
C MET A 58 12.61 0.44 9.89
N TYR A 59 11.59 -0.37 9.67
CA TYR A 59 10.66 -0.24 8.56
C TYR A 59 9.26 -0.08 9.12
N ILE A 60 8.57 0.99 8.75
CA ILE A 60 7.16 1.17 9.13
C ILE A 60 6.33 0.78 7.91
N GLY A 61 5.55 -0.29 8.03
CA GLY A 61 4.56 -0.68 7.02
C GLY A 61 3.24 0.04 7.29
N ILE A 62 2.61 0.57 6.24
CA ILE A 62 1.34 1.29 6.31
C ILE A 62 0.35 0.64 5.33
N ASN A 63 -0.70 0.02 5.87
CA ASN A 63 -1.81 -0.49 5.07
C ASN A 63 -2.96 0.50 5.12
N ASN A 64 -3.20 1.19 4.00
CA ASN A 64 -4.25 2.17 3.87
C ASN A 64 -5.07 1.94 2.59
N ARG A 65 -5.37 0.67 2.27
CA ARG A 65 -6.11 0.28 1.06
C ARG A 65 -7.56 0.77 1.05
N ASN A 66 -8.17 0.87 2.22
CA ASN A 66 -9.60 1.12 2.41
C ASN A 66 -9.88 2.39 3.24
N GLY A 67 -8.86 3.20 3.52
CA GLY A 67 -8.98 4.36 4.41
C GLY A 67 -8.89 4.03 5.90
N HIS A 68 -8.81 2.74 6.27
CA HIS A 68 -8.47 2.32 7.63
C HIS A 68 -6.96 2.16 7.73
N ALA A 69 -6.25 3.28 7.83
CA ALA A 69 -4.79 3.28 7.93
C ALA A 69 -4.33 2.49 9.16
N LEU A 70 -3.64 1.37 8.93
CA LEU A 70 -2.93 0.57 9.92
C LEU A 70 -1.43 0.78 9.72
N ALA A 71 -0.69 0.99 10.79
CA ALA A 71 0.76 1.14 10.75
C ALA A 71 1.43 0.18 11.75
N GLU A 72 2.52 -0.45 11.33
CA GLU A 72 3.29 -1.39 12.15
C GLU A 72 4.79 -1.30 11.86
N THR A 73 5.61 -1.55 12.88
CA THR A 73 7.07 -1.40 12.79
C THR A 73 7.76 -2.76 12.71
N PHE A 74 8.72 -2.89 11.81
CA PHE A 74 9.47 -4.11 11.53
C PHE A 74 10.96 -3.84 11.50
N ASN A 75 11.77 -4.79 11.97
CA ASN A 75 13.23 -4.76 11.83
C ASN A 75 13.72 -5.33 10.47
N ASN A 76 12.81 -5.87 9.66
CA ASN A 76 13.13 -6.54 8.40
C ASN A 76 12.15 -6.10 7.29
N LEU A 77 12.70 -5.61 6.17
CA LEU A 77 11.91 -5.12 5.04
C LEU A 77 11.06 -6.23 4.38
N ALA A 78 11.56 -7.45 4.29
CA ALA A 78 10.83 -8.56 3.70
C ALA A 78 9.61 -8.93 4.54
N VAL A 79 9.74 -8.90 5.87
CA VAL A 79 8.63 -9.12 6.82
C VAL A 79 7.59 -8.01 6.69
N CYS A 80 8.02 -6.74 6.67
CA CYS A 80 7.14 -5.59 6.41
C CYS A 80 6.35 -5.75 5.10
N LYS A 81 7.03 -6.07 4.00
CA LYS A 81 6.37 -6.28 2.71
C LYS A 81 5.43 -7.49 2.70
N LYS A 82 5.73 -8.54 3.46
CA LYS A 82 4.85 -9.71 3.63
C LYS A 82 3.56 -9.33 4.36
N TRP A 83 3.66 -8.54 5.43
CA TRP A 83 2.50 -7.98 6.14
C TRP A 83 1.59 -7.18 5.20
N LEU A 84 2.17 -6.26 4.41
CA LEU A 84 1.44 -5.39 3.49
C LEU A 84 0.72 -6.13 2.36
N ARG A 85 1.12 -7.37 2.08
CA ARG A 85 0.44 -8.26 1.13
C ARG A 85 -0.69 -9.08 1.78
N GLY A 86 -0.93 -8.94 3.08
CA GLY A 86 -1.88 -9.75 3.84
C GLY A 86 -1.34 -11.13 4.23
N GLY A 87 -0.02 -11.34 4.17
CA GLY A 87 0.60 -12.59 4.58
C GLY A 87 0.51 -12.78 6.10
N LYS A 88 0.23 -14.00 6.55
CA LYS A 88 0.33 -14.34 7.98
C LYS A 88 1.77 -14.11 8.45
N ILE A 89 1.93 -13.23 9.44
CA ILE A 89 3.18 -13.08 10.19
C ILE A 89 3.04 -13.96 11.42
N ARG A 90 3.99 -14.90 11.57
CA ARG A 90 4.19 -15.57 12.86
C ARG A 90 5.06 -14.62 13.67
N VAL A 91 4.45 -14.02 14.68
CA VAL A 91 5.11 -13.18 15.68
C VAL A 91 5.91 -14.08 16.60
#